data_AF-A0A0G4KLA0-F1
#
_entry.id   AF-A0A0G4KLA0-F1
#
_cell.length_a   1.000
_cell.length_b   1.000
_cell.length_c   1.000
_cell.angle_alpha   90.00
_cell.angle_beta   90.00
_cell.angle_gamma   90.00
#
_symmetry.space_group_name_H-M   'P 1'
#
loop_
_entity.id
_entity.type
_entity.pdbx_description
1 polymer ?
#
loop_
_entity_poly.entity_id
_entity_poly.type
_entity_poly.pdbx_seq_one_letter_code
_entity_poly.pdbx_strand_id
1 'polypeptide(L)' 'IPALRPREYSQISKPQKTVQRAYGGSRCGNCVRDRVVRAFLIEEQKIVKKVLKEAGQSEKKK' A
#
# COMPACT_ATOMS: atom_id res chain seq x y z
N ILE A 1 2.43 -12.79 16.28
CA ILE A 1 3.69 -13.44 15.86
C ILE A 1 4.54 -13.58 17.12
N PRO A 2 4.91 -14.80 17.52
CA PRO A 2 5.56 -15.06 18.79
C PRO A 2 7.02 -14.57 18.78
N ALA A 3 7.54 -14.08 19.91
CA ALA A 3 8.95 -13.73 20.00
C ALA A 3 9.79 -14.98 20.26
N LEU A 4 10.49 -15.48 19.24
CA LEU A 4 11.30 -16.71 19.28
C LEU A 4 12.66 -16.47 18.59
N ARG A 5 13.63 -17.36 18.81
CA ARG A 5 14.90 -17.34 18.07
C ARG A 5 14.70 -17.81 16.62
N PRO A 6 15.54 -17.38 15.65
CA PRO A 6 15.40 -17.78 14.25
C PRO A 6 15.33 -19.30 14.01
N ARG A 7 16.09 -20.09 14.78
CA ARG A 7 16.05 -21.57 14.69
C ARG A 7 14.74 -22.18 15.20
N GLU A 8 14.10 -21.55 16.17
CA GLU A 8 12.79 -21.99 16.68
C GLU A 8 11.69 -21.59 15.70
N TYR A 9 11.84 -20.42 15.08
CA TYR A 9 10.98 -19.97 13.99
C TYR A 9 10.99 -20.92 12.80
N SER A 10 12.05 -21.68 12.50
CA SER A 10 12.02 -22.65 11.41
C SER A 10 11.09 -23.84 11.70
N GLN A 11 10.88 -24.17 12.97
CA GLN A 11 10.11 -25.35 13.41
C GLN A 11 8.59 -25.10 13.53
N ILE A 12 8.17 -23.84 13.73
CA ILE A 12 6.74 -23.53 13.87
C ILE A 12 6.00 -23.48 12.52
N SER A 13 4.68 -23.59 12.57
CA SER A 13 3.82 -23.55 11.38
C SER A 13 3.70 -22.14 10.78
N LYS A 14 3.35 -22.05 9.49
CA LYS A 14 3.18 -20.77 8.77
C LYS A 14 2.15 -19.81 9.42
N PRO A 15 0.93 -20.23 9.84
CA PRO A 15 -0.05 -19.29 10.41
C PRO A 15 0.43 -18.64 11.72
N GLN A 16 1.34 -19.29 12.46
CA GLN A 16 1.94 -18.71 13.66
C GLN A 16 2.97 -17.62 13.35
N LYS A 17 3.57 -17.62 12.14
CA LYS A 17 4.58 -16.66 11.67
C LYS A 17 3.99 -15.44 10.98
N THR A 18 2.75 -15.50 10.52
CA THR A 18 2.18 -14.47 9.64
C THR A 18 0.81 -13.98 10.13
N VAL A 19 0.31 -12.91 9.52
CA VAL A 19 -1.08 -12.46 9.70
C VAL A 19 -1.76 -12.48 8.34
N GLN A 20 -3.02 -12.91 8.26
CA GLN A 20 -3.78 -12.97 7.01
C GLN A 20 -4.26 -11.58 6.57
N ARG A 21 -3.32 -10.77 6.07
CA ARG A 21 -3.56 -9.47 5.40
C ARG A 21 -2.38 -9.10 4.50
N ALA A 22 -2.56 -8.07 3.66
CA ALA A 22 -1.45 -7.48 2.91
C ALA A 22 -0.34 -6.98 3.87
N TYR A 23 0.92 -7.31 3.56
CA TYR A 23 2.09 -7.03 4.42
C TYR A 23 1.94 -7.59 5.85
N GLY A 24 1.17 -8.67 6.02
CA GLY A 24 0.96 -9.33 7.29
C GLY A 24 2.28 -9.83 7.88
N GLY A 25 2.52 -9.46 9.13
CA GLY A 25 3.74 -9.83 9.86
C GLY A 25 4.98 -9.00 9.57
N SER A 26 5.02 -8.24 8.48
CA SER A 26 6.11 -7.30 8.19
C SER A 26 5.77 -5.85 8.53
N ARG A 27 4.48 -5.47 8.49
CA ARG A 27 4.01 -4.11 8.78
C ARG A 27 2.81 -4.09 9.72
N CYS A 28 2.69 -2.98 10.45
CA CYS A 28 1.56 -2.71 11.35
C CYS A 28 0.27 -2.46 10.56
N GLY A 29 -0.91 -2.64 11.19
CA GLY A 29 -2.20 -2.43 10.52
C GLY A 29 -2.38 -0.99 10.03
N ASN A 30 -2.07 -0.02 10.88
CA ASN A 30 -2.16 1.41 10.54
C ASN A 30 -1.25 1.77 9.37
N CYS A 31 -0.01 1.26 9.38
CA CYS A 31 0.97 1.43 8.33
C CYS A 31 0.46 0.94 6.96
N VAL A 32 -0.28 -0.17 6.93
CA VAL A 32 -0.87 -0.72 5.70
C VAL A 32 -2.04 0.16 5.24
N ARG A 33 -2.90 0.61 6.17
CA ARG A 33 -3.99 1.54 5.85
C ARG A 33 -3.45 2.83 5.23
N ASP A 34 -2.44 3.45 5.85
CA ASP A 34 -1.85 4.70 5.36
C ASP A 34 -1.22 4.53 3.99
N ARG A 35 -0.56 3.39 3.73
CA ARG A 35 -0.02 3.06 2.39
C ARG A 35 -1.12 2.96 1.34
N VAL A 36 -2.21 2.28 1.65
CA VAL A 36 -3.34 2.10 0.72
C VAL A 36 -3.99 3.46 0.41
N VAL A 37 -4.34 4.23 1.45
CA VAL A 37 -4.98 5.54 1.28
C VAL A 37 -4.05 6.51 0.55
N ARG A 38 -2.77 6.56 0.91
CA ARG A 38 -1.80 7.42 0.25
C ARG A 38 -1.61 7.07 -1.22
N ALA A 39 -1.47 5.78 -1.54
CA ALA A 39 -1.31 5.33 -2.93
C ALA A 39 -2.53 5.71 -3.76
N PHE A 40 -3.74 5.45 -3.24
CA PHE A 40 -4.99 5.81 -3.89
C PHE A 40 -5.06 7.31 -4.18
N LEU A 41 -4.91 8.17 -3.16
CA LEU A 41 -5.02 9.62 -3.33
C LEU A 41 -3.98 10.20 -4.28
N ILE A 42 -2.76 9.64 -4.30
CA ILE A 42 -1.72 10.09 -5.23
C ILE A 42 -2.09 9.77 -6.67
N GLU A 43 -2.63 8.58 -6.94
CA GLU A 43 -3.06 8.21 -8.30
C GLU A 43 -4.28 9.04 -8.75
N GLU A 44 -5.25 9.24 -7.88
CA GLU A 44 -6.40 10.13 -8.15
C GLU A 44 -5.93 11.56 -8.50
N GLN A 45 -5.01 12.11 -7.70
CA GLN A 45 -4.44 13.43 -7.97
C GLN A 45 -3.66 13.48 -9.30
N LYS A 46 -2.97 12.42 -9.68
CA LYS A 46 -2.27 12.34 -10.98
C LYS A 46 -3.26 12.37 -12.14
N ILE A 47 -4.35 11.62 -12.04
CA ILE A 47 -5.41 11.58 -13.05
C ILE A 47 -6.05 12.96 -13.22
N VAL A 48 -6.46 13.60 -12.11
CA VAL A 48 -7.05 14.94 -12.13
C VAL A 48 -6.10 15.96 -12.78
N LYS A 49 -4.81 15.95 -12.40
CA LYS A 49 -3.82 16.84 -13.01
C LYS A 49 -3.65 16.61 -14.52
N LYS A 50 -3.71 15.36 -14.97
CA LYS A 50 -3.62 15.02 -16.39
C LYS A 50 -4.82 15.55 -17.17
N VAL A 51 -6.04 15.31 -16.68
CA VAL A 51 -7.28 15.78 -17.31
C VAL A 51 -7.34 17.31 -17.38
N LEU A 52 -6.99 18.01 -16.29
CA LEU A 52 -6.95 19.49 -16.29
C LEU A 52 -5.96 20.06 -17.31
N LYS A 53 -4.81 19.40 -17.49
CA LYS A 53 -3.80 19.80 -18.48
C LYS A 53 -4.32 19.60 -19.91
N GLU A 54 -5.00 18.50 -20.18
CA GLU A 54 -5.59 18.22 -21.49
C GLU A 54 -6.74 19.18 -21.82
N ALA A 55 -7.62 19.46 -20.87
CA ALA A 55 -8.71 20.43 -21.02
C ALA A 55 -8.19 21.84 -21.34
N GLY A 56 -7.23 22.36 -20.56
CA GLY A 56 -6.67 23.70 -20.79
C GLY A 56 -5.86 23.83 -22.09
N GLN A 57 -5.35 22.73 -22.65
CA GLN A 57 -4.73 22.72 -23.98
C GLN A 57 -5.77 22.77 -25.11
N SER A 58 -6.92 22.12 -24.91
CA SER A 58 -8.02 22.13 -25.89
C SER A 58 -8.65 23.52 -26.04
N GLU A 59 -8.79 24.28 -24.95
CA GLU A 59 -9.32 25.65 -24.97
C GLU A 59 -8.40 26.65 -25.67
N LYS A 60 -7.07 26.51 -25.54
CA LYS A 60 -6.09 27.38 -26.22
C LYS A 60 -5.95 27.13 -27.72
N LYS A 61 -6.46 25.99 -28.20
CA LYS A 61 -6.37 25.56 -29.59
C LYS A 61 -7.63 25.88 -30.39
N LYS A 62 -8.71 26.28 -29.71
CA LYS A 62 -9.86 26.97 -30.29
C LYS A 62 -9.55 28.45 -30.44
#